data_AF-A0A366XNS0-F1
#
_entry.id   AF-A0A366XNS0-F1
#
_cell.length_a   1.000
_cell.length_b   1.000
_cell.length_c   1.000
_cell.angle_alpha   90.00
_cell.angle_beta   90.00
_cell.angle_gamma   90.00
#
_symmetry.space_group_name_H-M   'P 1'
#
loop_
_entity.id
_entity.type
_entity.pdbx_description
1 polymer ?
#
loop_
_entity_poly.entity_id
_entity_poly.type
_entity_poly.pdbx_seq_one_letter_code
_entity_poly.pdbx_strand_id
1 'polypeptide(L)'
;MENIYDLENIRISNIINNISNYDVDCKINELVSSCIGETPNNETDIFDSVRDFLFNIKMSSDDIRKIIQLREKESEITTSTIDFEFNKARDYVEKLSGIDLSKTNYCNLNYTTDTISGAFAVNNNVDEHYIFFQEYEYSPLIRSLIVHELGHAVDFTISRKENGPLVYKNKVVMEAIASYFEYRYLLDFGTQGQRATRMSVFIDTYTVTQMVKYCFINNIPWLDLEPILVARDPLLHDIHSIFGEKYLRDSIIFFHKEHRDLYSVFDQLVCHNFGLILGLYLLDLDYNVVVELSKNNTIQEEMDKFIIDIIPQIRTDYSEVFSGFGKKLLSYIVGN
;
A
#
# COMPACT_ATOMS: atom_id res chain seq x y z
N MET A 1 21.55 -9.58 25.38
CA MET A 1 20.87 -9.36 24.08
C MET A 1 19.51 -8.79 24.46
N GLU A 2 19.23 -7.52 24.16
CA GLU A 2 17.88 -6.97 24.38
C GLU A 2 16.90 -7.81 23.54
N ASN A 3 15.79 -8.23 24.14
CA ASN A 3 14.79 -9.05 23.47
C ASN A 3 13.94 -8.14 22.57
N ILE A 4 13.86 -8.44 21.28
CA ILE A 4 13.06 -7.68 20.30
C ILE A 4 11.60 -7.53 20.76
N TYR A 5 11.04 -8.54 21.41
CA TYR A 5 9.68 -8.49 21.95
C TYR A 5 9.52 -7.48 23.08
N ASP A 6 10.56 -7.25 23.90
CA ASP A 6 10.51 -6.22 24.93
C ASP A 6 10.49 -4.82 24.31
N LEU A 7 11.28 -4.61 23.24
CA LEU A 7 11.29 -3.35 22.49
C LEU A 7 9.96 -3.09 21.79
N GLU A 8 9.34 -4.12 21.20
CA GLU A 8 8.01 -4.01 20.57
C GLU A 8 6.92 -3.62 21.58
N ASN A 9 6.94 -4.23 22.77
CA ASN A 9 6.02 -3.87 23.84
C ASN A 9 6.22 -2.41 24.31
N ILE A 10 7.47 -1.95 24.42
CA ILE A 10 7.78 -0.54 24.72
C ILE A 10 7.27 0.36 23.60
N ARG A 11 7.48 -0.02 22.33
CA ARG A 11 7.00 0.73 21.16
C ARG A 11 5.49 0.91 21.19
N ILE A 12 4.74 -0.16 21.42
CA ILE A 12 3.27 -0.12 21.58
C ILE A 12 2.87 0.80 22.72
N SER A 13 3.50 0.64 23.90
CA SER A 13 3.21 1.48 25.06
C SER A 13 3.45 2.96 24.75
N ASN A 14 4.53 3.29 24.06
CA ASN A 14 4.84 4.65 23.66
C ASN A 14 3.81 5.21 22.67
N ILE A 15 3.35 4.41 21.69
CA ILE A 15 2.25 4.80 20.78
C ILE A 15 0.96 5.02 21.56
N ILE A 16 0.62 4.18 22.54
CA ILE A 16 -0.61 4.40 23.32
C ILE A 16 -0.53 5.69 24.15
N ASN A 17 0.67 6.03 24.64
CA ASN A 17 0.88 7.13 25.58
C ASN A 17 1.36 8.43 24.93
N ASN A 18 1.42 8.53 23.60
CA ASN A 18 1.97 9.67 22.87
C ASN A 18 3.40 10.05 23.30
N ILE A 19 4.25 9.03 23.42
CA ILE A 19 5.68 9.17 23.72
C ILE A 19 6.46 8.90 22.44
N SER A 20 7.53 9.68 22.20
CA SER A 20 8.40 9.47 21.04
C SER A 20 8.97 8.05 21.00
N ASN A 21 8.89 7.43 19.82
CA ASN A 21 9.46 6.11 19.57
C ASN A 21 10.87 6.13 18.97
N TYR A 22 11.44 7.31 18.72
CA TYR A 22 12.69 7.44 17.98
C TYR A 22 13.80 6.49 18.46
N ASP A 23 14.10 6.48 19.77
CA ASP A 23 15.17 5.64 20.33
C ASP A 23 14.83 4.14 20.24
N VAL A 24 13.56 3.78 20.39
CA VAL A 24 13.09 2.38 20.33
C VAL A 24 13.13 1.87 18.90
N ASP A 25 12.64 2.67 17.95
CA ASP A 25 12.68 2.37 16.52
C ASP A 25 14.12 2.26 16.02
N CYS A 26 15.03 3.13 16.46
CA CYS A 26 16.46 3.01 16.16
C CYS A 26 17.02 1.66 16.63
N LYS A 27 16.75 1.25 17.87
CA LYS A 27 17.22 -0.04 18.40
C LYS A 27 16.63 -1.25 17.67
N ILE A 28 15.33 -1.21 17.37
CA ILE A 28 14.67 -2.25 16.59
C ILE A 28 15.34 -2.36 15.21
N ASN A 29 15.53 -1.23 14.53
CA ASN A 29 16.16 -1.19 13.22
C ASN A 29 17.61 -1.68 13.26
N GLU A 30 18.38 -1.35 14.29
CA GLU A 30 19.74 -1.87 14.50
C GLU A 30 19.76 -3.40 14.66
N LEU A 31 18.87 -3.94 15.50
CA LEU A 31 18.77 -5.40 15.71
C LEU A 31 18.39 -6.12 14.42
N VAL A 32 17.37 -5.63 13.72
CA VAL A 32 16.90 -6.20 12.46
C VAL A 32 17.99 -6.10 11.39
N SER A 33 18.63 -4.93 11.23
CA SER A 33 19.71 -4.72 10.25
C SER A 33 20.92 -5.62 10.52
N SER A 34 21.26 -5.84 11.80
CA SER A 34 22.38 -6.74 12.16
C SER A 34 22.16 -8.20 11.73
N CYS A 35 20.91 -8.61 11.50
CA CYS A 35 20.57 -9.95 11.04
C CYS A 35 20.55 -10.10 9.52
N ILE A 36 20.47 -8.98 8.77
CA ILE A 36 20.34 -8.99 7.30
C ILE A 36 21.71 -9.19 6.63
N GLY A 37 22.82 -8.84 7.29
CA GLY A 37 24.16 -8.82 6.70
C GLY A 37 24.42 -7.55 5.89
N GLU A 38 25.44 -7.54 5.02
CA GLU A 38 25.59 -6.48 4.01
C GLU A 38 24.38 -6.54 3.08
N THR A 39 23.50 -5.53 3.11
CA THR A 39 22.42 -5.33 2.14
C THR A 39 23.03 -4.98 0.80
N PRO A 40 23.19 -5.93 -0.14
CA PRO A 40 23.83 -5.61 -1.40
C PRO A 40 22.75 -4.97 -2.27
N ASN A 41 22.81 -3.67 -2.54
CA ASN A 41 22.09 -3.02 -3.66
C ASN A 41 20.55 -3.05 -3.70
N ASN A 42 19.85 -3.73 -2.77
CA ASN A 42 18.43 -4.06 -2.93
C ASN A 42 17.45 -2.89 -2.96
N GLU A 43 17.69 -1.75 -2.28
CA GLU A 43 16.78 -0.59 -2.40
C GLU A 43 16.82 0.03 -3.81
N THR A 44 18.00 0.04 -4.43
CA THR A 44 18.16 0.50 -5.82
C THR A 44 17.58 -0.52 -6.79
N ASP A 45 17.71 -1.82 -6.51
CA ASP A 45 17.12 -2.87 -7.35
C ASP A 45 15.59 -2.90 -7.25
N ILE A 46 15.01 -2.68 -6.06
CA ILE A 46 13.56 -2.46 -5.88
C ILE A 46 13.13 -1.23 -6.68
N PHE A 47 13.89 -0.13 -6.58
CA PHE A 47 13.60 1.08 -7.34
C PHE A 47 13.54 0.80 -8.85
N ASP A 48 14.56 0.15 -9.40
CA ASP A 48 14.65 -0.15 -10.83
C ASP A 48 13.55 -1.11 -11.27
N SER A 49 13.30 -2.18 -10.50
CA SER A 49 12.23 -3.16 -10.79
C SER A 49 10.85 -2.51 -10.79
N VAL A 50 10.54 -1.73 -9.76
CA VAL A 50 9.26 -1.02 -9.62
C VAL A 50 9.11 0.06 -10.69
N ARG A 51 10.19 0.79 -11.02
CA ARG A 51 10.19 1.81 -12.07
C ARG A 51 9.85 1.19 -13.41
N ASP A 52 10.55 0.12 -13.76
CA ASP A 52 10.38 -0.56 -15.04
C ASP A 52 8.95 -1.09 -15.17
N PHE A 53 8.33 -1.56 -14.08
CA PHE A 53 6.91 -1.89 -14.04
C PHE A 53 5.99 -0.68 -14.22
N LEU A 54 6.06 0.29 -13.31
CA LEU A 54 5.07 1.37 -13.20
C LEU A 54 5.10 2.32 -14.39
N PHE A 55 6.27 2.56 -14.97
CA PHE A 55 6.38 3.44 -16.14
C PHE A 55 5.69 2.89 -17.38
N ASN A 56 5.38 1.58 -17.40
CA ASN A 56 4.67 0.95 -18.50
C ASN A 56 3.16 0.90 -18.32
N ILE A 57 2.64 1.18 -17.11
CA ILE A 57 1.20 1.26 -16.88
C ILE A 57 0.60 2.38 -17.73
N LYS A 58 -0.51 2.06 -18.40
CA LYS A 58 -1.31 3.03 -19.16
C LYS A 58 -2.77 2.96 -18.72
N MET A 59 -3.35 4.12 -18.47
CA MET A 59 -4.79 4.29 -18.26
C MET A 59 -5.32 5.27 -19.29
N SER A 60 -6.36 4.89 -20.03
CA SER A 60 -6.97 5.81 -20.99
C SER A 60 -7.80 6.87 -20.27
N SER A 61 -7.98 8.02 -20.91
CA SER A 61 -8.92 9.05 -20.44
C SER A 61 -10.32 8.50 -20.14
N ASP A 62 -10.79 7.53 -20.94
CA ASP A 62 -12.11 6.92 -20.73
C ASP A 62 -12.15 6.03 -19.48
N ASP A 63 -11.06 5.32 -19.17
CA ASP A 63 -10.97 4.49 -17.96
C ASP A 63 -11.02 5.37 -16.71
N ILE A 64 -10.19 6.42 -16.68
CA ILE A 64 -10.14 7.38 -15.57
C ILE A 64 -11.51 8.04 -15.36
N ARG A 65 -12.17 8.50 -16.43
CA ARG A 65 -13.53 9.07 -16.36
C ARG A 65 -14.53 8.10 -15.77
N LYS A 66 -14.52 6.83 -16.19
CA LYS A 66 -15.44 5.80 -15.67
C LYS A 66 -15.21 5.55 -14.18
N ILE A 67 -13.96 5.43 -13.73
CA ILE A 67 -13.64 5.23 -12.31
C ILE A 67 -14.21 6.38 -11.46
N ILE A 68 -13.97 7.63 -11.89
CA ILE A 68 -14.49 8.82 -11.21
C ILE A 68 -16.02 8.86 -11.19
N GLN A 69 -16.67 8.49 -12.29
CA GLN A 69 -18.14 8.45 -12.39
C GLN A 69 -18.77 7.39 -11.49
N LEU A 70 -18.08 6.26 -11.31
CA LEU A 70 -18.54 5.14 -10.48
C LEU A 70 -18.27 5.37 -8.99
N ARG A 71 -17.34 6.27 -8.65
CA ARG A 71 -17.01 6.60 -7.27
C ARG A 71 -18.25 7.06 -6.52
N GLU A 72 -18.52 6.45 -5.37
CA GLU A 72 -19.53 6.95 -4.45
C GLU A 72 -19.11 8.34 -3.96
N LYS A 73 -20.02 9.31 -4.08
CA LYS A 73 -19.92 10.52 -3.26
C LYS A 73 -20.08 10.08 -1.82
N GLU A 74 -19.12 10.41 -0.97
CA GLU A 74 -19.13 10.06 0.46
C GLU A 74 -20.53 10.20 1.02
N SER A 75 -21.18 9.05 1.27
CA SER A 75 -22.49 9.00 1.90
C SER A 75 -22.31 8.96 3.41
N GLU A 76 -23.17 9.68 4.12
CA GLU A 76 -23.20 9.68 5.58
C GLU A 76 -23.21 8.26 6.14
N ILE A 77 -22.26 8.00 7.04
CA ILE A 77 -22.03 6.71 7.66
C ILE A 77 -23.17 6.39 8.62
N THR A 78 -23.70 5.17 8.54
CA THR A 78 -24.49 4.58 9.62
C THR A 78 -23.57 4.26 10.79
N THR A 79 -23.83 4.86 11.95
CA THR A 79 -23.05 4.74 13.19
C THR A 79 -23.01 3.31 13.73
N SER A 80 -22.06 2.50 13.25
CA SER A 80 -21.62 1.27 13.93
C SER A 80 -20.42 1.57 14.82
N THR A 81 -20.35 0.95 16.00
CA THR A 81 -19.15 1.07 16.86
C THR A 81 -17.97 0.40 16.18
N ILE A 82 -16.77 0.97 16.36
CA ILE A 82 -15.55 0.39 15.77
C ILE A 82 -15.27 -1.03 16.31
N ASP A 83 -15.60 -1.32 17.57
CA ASP A 83 -15.56 -2.67 18.14
C ASP A 83 -16.31 -3.70 17.30
N PHE A 84 -17.54 -3.37 16.90
CA PHE A 84 -18.38 -4.29 16.16
C PHE A 84 -17.83 -4.54 14.75
N GLU A 85 -17.31 -3.48 14.12
CA GLU A 85 -16.68 -3.59 12.81
C GLU A 85 -15.36 -4.32 12.83
N PHE A 86 -14.56 -4.09 13.88
CA PHE A 86 -13.31 -4.79 14.08
C PHE A 86 -13.50 -6.29 14.22
N ASN A 87 -14.43 -6.72 15.07
CA ASN A 87 -14.72 -8.14 15.25
C ASN A 87 -15.22 -8.80 13.96
N LYS A 88 -16.11 -8.14 13.21
CA LYS A 88 -16.59 -8.66 11.92
C LYS A 88 -15.47 -8.79 10.88
N ALA A 89 -14.61 -7.78 10.78
CA ALA A 89 -13.49 -7.80 9.87
C ALA A 89 -12.49 -8.90 10.26
N ARG A 90 -12.19 -9.06 11.55
CA ARG A 90 -11.33 -10.13 12.07
C ARG A 90 -11.87 -11.50 11.70
N ASP A 91 -13.12 -11.79 12.04
CA ASP A 91 -13.74 -13.10 11.75
C ASP A 91 -13.70 -13.41 10.23
N TYR A 92 -13.89 -12.39 9.39
CA TYR A 92 -13.77 -12.53 7.94
C TYR A 92 -12.33 -12.87 7.50
N VAL A 93 -11.33 -12.12 7.97
CA VAL A 93 -9.93 -12.33 7.60
C VAL A 93 -9.41 -13.67 8.14
N GLU A 94 -9.77 -14.05 9.37
CA GLU A 94 -9.45 -15.36 9.95
C GLU A 94 -10.03 -16.50 9.11
N LYS A 95 -11.29 -16.39 8.69
CA LYS A 95 -11.93 -17.39 7.83
C LYS A 95 -11.24 -17.49 6.46
N LEU A 96 -10.85 -16.37 5.87
CA LEU A 96 -10.21 -16.34 4.55
C LEU A 96 -8.77 -16.87 4.61
N SER A 97 -8.03 -16.56 5.68
CA SER A 97 -6.62 -16.89 5.82
C SER A 97 -6.34 -18.23 6.53
N GLY A 98 -7.26 -18.68 7.38
CA GLY A 98 -7.00 -19.78 8.32
C GLY A 98 -6.00 -19.43 9.42
N ILE A 99 -5.64 -18.16 9.59
CA ILE A 99 -4.74 -17.68 10.65
C ILE A 99 -5.58 -17.20 11.82
N ASP A 100 -5.20 -17.60 13.03
CA ASP A 100 -5.78 -17.12 14.29
C ASP A 100 -5.31 -15.69 14.57
N LEU A 101 -6.26 -14.74 14.58
CA LEU A 101 -6.04 -13.33 14.87
C LEU A 101 -6.70 -12.92 16.20
N SER A 102 -7.10 -13.88 17.05
CA SER A 102 -7.78 -13.63 18.32
C SER A 102 -6.98 -12.75 19.30
N LYS A 103 -5.65 -12.73 19.15
CA LYS A 103 -4.73 -11.88 19.91
C LYS A 103 -4.36 -10.55 19.23
N THR A 104 -4.93 -10.27 18.05
CA THR A 104 -4.79 -8.97 17.41
C THR A 104 -5.72 -7.97 18.08
N ASN A 105 -5.13 -6.94 18.68
CA ASN A 105 -5.84 -5.89 19.39
C ASN A 105 -5.91 -4.62 18.55
N TYR A 106 -6.76 -3.67 18.96
CA TYR A 106 -6.78 -2.36 18.36
C TYR A 106 -6.84 -1.23 19.39
N CYS A 107 -6.42 -0.03 19.00
CA CYS A 107 -6.46 1.16 19.83
C CYS A 107 -6.81 2.40 18.99
N ASN A 108 -7.74 3.22 19.49
CA ASN A 108 -8.04 4.52 18.89
C ASN A 108 -7.14 5.59 19.53
N LEU A 109 -6.32 6.23 18.71
CA LEU A 109 -5.46 7.34 19.11
C LEU A 109 -6.26 8.64 19.00
N ASN A 110 -6.21 9.45 20.05
CA ASN A 110 -6.80 10.79 20.11
C ASN A 110 -5.83 11.87 19.58
N TYR A 111 -4.88 11.46 18.75
CA TYR A 111 -3.87 12.31 18.12
C TYR A 111 -3.37 11.65 16.84
N THR A 112 -2.69 12.42 15.99
CA THR A 112 -2.05 11.94 14.77
C THR A 112 -0.56 11.71 15.03
N THR A 113 -0.07 10.53 14.68
CA THR A 113 1.34 10.14 14.64
C THR A 113 1.98 10.64 13.33
N ASP A 114 3.29 10.40 13.17
CA ASP A 114 3.99 10.72 11.92
C ASP A 114 3.60 9.81 10.73
N THR A 115 2.72 8.82 10.93
CA THR A 115 2.23 7.97 9.85
C THR A 115 1.09 8.66 9.09
N ILE A 116 1.23 8.76 7.77
CA ILE A 116 0.27 9.40 6.86
C ILE A 116 -0.86 8.41 6.47
N SER A 117 -1.43 7.70 7.46
CA SER A 117 -2.48 6.71 7.22
C SER A 117 -3.60 6.83 8.25
N GLY A 118 -4.84 6.51 7.85
CA GLY A 118 -5.98 6.51 8.79
C GLY A 118 -5.88 5.41 9.87
N ALA A 119 -5.13 4.35 9.56
CA ALA A 119 -4.82 3.26 10.47
C ALA A 119 -3.46 2.65 10.11
N PHE A 120 -2.84 1.94 11.06
CA PHE A 120 -1.63 1.18 10.79
C PHE A 120 -1.49 -0.02 11.74
N ALA A 121 -1.05 -1.15 11.20
CA ALA A 121 -0.71 -2.35 11.95
C ALA A 121 0.74 -2.33 12.46
N VAL A 122 0.93 -2.68 13.72
CA VAL A 122 2.23 -2.87 14.36
C VAL A 122 2.36 -4.31 14.82
N ASN A 123 3.42 -4.95 14.35
CA ASN A 123 3.83 -6.26 14.80
C ASN A 123 4.23 -6.20 16.29
N ASN A 124 3.76 -7.18 17.04
CA ASN A 124 4.23 -7.46 18.39
C ASN A 124 4.15 -8.96 18.65
N ASN A 125 5.22 -9.53 19.19
CA ASN A 125 5.36 -10.97 19.38
C ASN A 125 5.08 -11.80 18.10
N VAL A 126 5.01 -13.12 18.20
CA VAL A 126 4.73 -13.97 17.02
C VAL A 126 3.31 -13.77 16.49
N ASP A 127 2.32 -13.63 17.37
CA ASP A 127 0.89 -13.63 17.04
C ASP A 127 0.08 -12.50 17.73
N GLU A 128 0.72 -11.56 18.42
CA GLU A 128 0.07 -10.53 19.24
C GLU A 128 0.19 -9.14 18.62
N HIS A 129 -0.55 -8.86 17.55
CA HIS A 129 -0.39 -7.61 16.79
C HIS A 129 -1.35 -6.50 17.27
N TYR A 130 -1.02 -5.26 16.96
CA TYR A 130 -1.84 -4.09 17.31
C TYR A 130 -2.20 -3.29 16.07
N ILE A 131 -3.46 -2.88 15.95
CA ILE A 131 -3.92 -1.97 14.91
C ILE A 131 -4.29 -0.63 15.56
N PHE A 132 -3.65 0.44 15.11
CA PHE A 132 -3.94 1.78 15.62
C PHE A 132 -4.81 2.53 14.62
N PHE A 133 -5.90 3.13 15.10
CA PHE A 133 -6.74 4.05 14.33
C PHE A 133 -6.46 5.48 14.79
N GLN A 134 -6.24 6.39 13.86
CA GLN A 134 -5.96 7.79 14.16
C GLN A 134 -7.24 8.63 14.00
N GLU A 135 -7.30 9.82 14.61
CA GLU A 135 -8.36 10.80 14.36
C GLU A 135 -8.32 11.26 12.88
N TYR A 136 -8.84 10.43 12.00
CA TYR A 136 -9.25 10.79 10.66
C TYR A 136 -10.78 10.83 10.64
N GLU A 137 -11.35 11.83 9.96
CA GLU A 137 -12.80 11.94 9.78
C GLU A 137 -13.34 10.58 9.31
N TYR A 138 -14.24 10.01 10.12
CA TYR A 138 -14.82 8.69 9.90
C TYR A 138 -15.25 8.57 8.44
N SER A 139 -14.60 7.67 7.71
CA SER A 139 -14.88 7.38 6.30
C SER A 139 -15.68 6.08 6.20
N PRO A 140 -16.64 5.96 5.25
CA PRO A 140 -17.34 4.70 4.98
C PRO A 140 -16.41 3.53 4.58
N LEU A 141 -15.12 3.80 4.34
CA LEU A 141 -14.05 2.80 4.14
C LEU A 141 -13.46 2.21 5.42
N ILE A 142 -13.95 2.58 6.62
CA ILE A 142 -13.37 2.10 7.88
C ILE A 142 -13.27 0.57 7.95
N ARG A 143 -14.26 -0.16 7.42
CA ARG A 143 -14.25 -1.64 7.42
C ARG A 143 -13.20 -2.21 6.46
N SER A 144 -13.09 -1.68 5.24
CA SER A 144 -12.10 -2.17 4.29
C SER A 144 -10.69 -1.84 4.78
N LEU A 145 -10.52 -0.67 5.41
CA LEU A 145 -9.28 -0.29 6.08
C LEU A 145 -8.95 -1.23 7.24
N ILE A 146 -9.91 -1.56 8.12
CA ILE A 146 -9.68 -2.57 9.17
C ILE A 146 -9.23 -3.90 8.56
N VAL A 147 -9.88 -4.35 7.49
CA VAL A 147 -9.50 -5.59 6.80
C VAL A 147 -8.08 -5.51 6.21
N HIS A 148 -7.69 -4.37 5.66
CA HIS A 148 -6.33 -4.11 5.17
C HIS A 148 -5.30 -4.28 6.30
N GLU A 149 -5.52 -3.62 7.43
CA GLU A 149 -4.62 -3.71 8.60
C GLU A 149 -4.57 -5.13 9.19
N LEU A 150 -5.69 -5.84 9.20
CA LEU A 150 -5.70 -7.27 9.58
C LEU A 150 -4.94 -8.14 8.57
N GLY A 151 -4.90 -7.75 7.30
CA GLY A 151 -4.05 -8.37 6.28
C GLY A 151 -2.55 -8.25 6.60
N HIS A 152 -2.11 -7.08 7.11
CA HIS A 152 -0.75 -6.95 7.66
C HIS A 152 -0.53 -7.86 8.86
N ALA A 153 -1.51 -7.98 9.76
CA ALA A 153 -1.42 -8.88 10.92
C ALA A 153 -1.24 -10.35 10.49
N VAL A 154 -1.97 -10.80 9.45
CA VAL A 154 -1.77 -12.13 8.84
C VAL A 154 -0.35 -12.28 8.31
N ASP A 155 0.15 -11.30 7.56
CA ASP A 155 1.50 -11.32 7.00
C ASP A 155 2.58 -11.36 8.10
N PHE A 156 2.41 -10.57 9.18
CA PHE A 156 3.29 -10.61 10.35
C PHE A 156 3.31 -11.99 10.99
N THR A 157 2.14 -12.59 11.24
CA THR A 157 2.03 -13.90 11.88
C THR A 157 2.67 -15.00 11.04
N ILE A 158 2.40 -15.05 9.74
CA ILE A 158 2.98 -16.08 8.84
C ILE A 158 4.50 -15.93 8.78
N SER A 159 4.97 -14.72 8.48
CA SER A 159 6.41 -14.47 8.32
C SER A 159 7.21 -14.73 9.60
N ARG A 160 6.66 -14.38 10.78
CA ARG A 160 7.33 -14.62 12.07
C ARG A 160 7.40 -16.10 12.44
N LYS A 161 6.38 -16.88 12.08
CA LYS A 161 6.40 -18.33 12.29
C LYS A 161 7.44 -19.02 11.43
N GLU A 162 7.66 -18.53 10.20
CA GLU A 162 8.63 -19.10 9.27
C GLU A 162 10.07 -18.64 9.55
N ASN A 163 10.27 -17.33 9.70
CA ASN A 163 11.59 -16.70 9.66
C ASN A 163 12.06 -16.16 11.03
N GLY A 164 11.21 -16.20 12.06
CA GLY A 164 11.49 -15.62 13.36
C GLY A 164 11.17 -14.11 13.47
N PRO A 165 11.53 -13.46 14.58
CA PRO A 165 11.05 -12.10 14.87
C PRO A 165 11.84 -10.96 14.21
N LEU A 166 13.04 -11.23 13.70
CA LEU A 166 13.97 -10.22 13.17
C LEU A 166 13.94 -10.15 11.62
N VAL A 167 12.74 -10.18 11.04
CA VAL A 167 12.55 -10.11 9.59
C VAL A 167 12.42 -8.65 9.15
N TYR A 168 13.28 -8.24 8.21
CA TYR A 168 13.08 -7.01 7.46
C TYR A 168 12.35 -7.33 6.16
N LYS A 169 11.15 -6.79 6.01
CA LYS A 169 10.23 -7.14 4.92
C LYS A 169 10.31 -6.15 3.78
N ASN A 170 10.00 -6.61 2.57
CA ASN A 170 9.72 -5.73 1.44
C ASN A 170 8.34 -5.08 1.64
N LYS A 171 8.31 -3.74 1.71
CA LYS A 171 7.08 -2.97 1.93
C LYS A 171 6.06 -3.18 0.81
N VAL A 172 6.51 -3.26 -0.45
CA VAL A 172 5.61 -3.45 -1.61
C VAL A 172 4.84 -4.77 -1.48
N VAL A 173 5.54 -5.85 -1.12
CA VAL A 173 4.93 -7.17 -0.94
C VAL A 173 3.98 -7.18 0.26
N MET A 174 4.36 -6.52 1.35
CA MET A 174 3.53 -6.37 2.54
C MET A 174 2.20 -5.66 2.22
N GLU A 175 2.26 -4.56 1.47
CA GLU A 175 1.09 -3.82 0.98
C GLU A 175 0.23 -4.62 0.00
N ALA A 176 0.87 -5.43 -0.86
CA ALA A 176 0.15 -6.29 -1.79
C ALA A 176 -0.69 -7.35 -1.07
N ILE A 177 -0.13 -7.98 -0.04
CA ILE A 177 -0.83 -8.97 0.78
C ILE A 177 -2.00 -8.31 1.52
N ALA A 178 -1.79 -7.17 2.18
CA ALA A 178 -2.86 -6.44 2.86
C ALA A 178 -3.98 -6.01 1.90
N SER A 179 -3.61 -5.52 0.72
CA SER A 179 -4.55 -5.12 -0.32
C SER A 179 -5.35 -6.30 -0.88
N TYR A 180 -4.77 -7.50 -0.99
CA TYR A 180 -5.51 -8.70 -1.39
C TYR A 180 -6.69 -8.97 -0.44
N PHE A 181 -6.47 -8.89 0.88
CA PHE A 181 -7.53 -9.09 1.87
C PHE A 181 -8.63 -8.03 1.74
N GLU A 182 -8.22 -6.77 1.63
CA GLU A 182 -9.14 -5.65 1.45
C GLU A 182 -10.00 -5.81 0.19
N TYR A 183 -9.37 -6.18 -0.92
CA TYR A 183 -10.06 -6.28 -2.20
C TYR A 183 -10.99 -7.48 -2.26
N ARG A 184 -10.61 -8.62 -1.67
CA ARG A 184 -11.54 -9.74 -1.52
C ARG A 184 -12.76 -9.33 -0.70
N TYR A 185 -12.58 -8.60 0.39
CA TYR A 185 -13.68 -8.11 1.21
C TYR A 185 -14.62 -7.19 0.41
N LEU A 186 -14.06 -6.26 -0.36
CA LEU A 186 -14.84 -5.34 -1.18
C LEU A 186 -15.54 -6.04 -2.37
N LEU A 187 -15.05 -7.19 -2.84
CA LEU A 187 -15.78 -8.02 -3.80
C LEU A 187 -16.96 -8.73 -3.14
N ASP A 188 -16.76 -9.29 -1.94
CA ASP A 188 -17.79 -10.07 -1.25
C ASP A 188 -18.90 -9.20 -0.65
N PHE A 189 -18.55 -8.02 -0.13
CA PHE A 189 -19.45 -7.17 0.65
C PHE A 189 -19.52 -5.71 0.18
N GLY A 190 -18.57 -5.27 -0.62
CA GLY A 190 -18.50 -3.89 -1.08
C GLY A 190 -19.47 -3.58 -2.21
N THR A 191 -19.94 -2.33 -2.29
CA THR A 191 -20.63 -1.82 -3.46
C THR A 191 -19.64 -1.52 -4.59
N GLN A 192 -20.15 -1.39 -5.81
CA GLN A 192 -19.37 -0.88 -6.95
C GLN A 192 -18.76 0.50 -6.63
N GLY A 193 -19.50 1.35 -5.93
CA GLY A 193 -19.05 2.68 -5.54
C GLY A 193 -17.91 2.65 -4.52
N GLN A 194 -17.99 1.78 -3.51
CA GLN A 194 -16.91 1.57 -2.53
C GLN A 194 -15.64 1.03 -3.21
N ARG A 195 -15.77 0.06 -4.13
CA ARG A 195 -14.64 -0.42 -4.94
C ARG A 195 -14.04 0.71 -5.78
N ALA A 196 -14.86 1.51 -6.45
CA ALA A 196 -14.38 2.65 -7.24
C ALA A 196 -13.69 3.71 -6.37
N THR A 197 -14.22 4.01 -5.17
CA THR A 197 -13.57 4.92 -4.22
C THR A 197 -12.20 4.41 -3.80
N ARG A 198 -12.07 3.13 -3.43
CA ARG A 198 -10.77 2.56 -3.07
C ARG A 198 -9.79 2.59 -4.24
N MET A 199 -10.24 2.23 -5.44
CA MET A 199 -9.41 2.27 -6.64
C MET A 199 -9.06 3.69 -7.11
N SER A 200 -9.78 4.72 -6.67
CA SER A 200 -9.51 6.10 -7.09
C SER A 200 -8.16 6.62 -6.59
N VAL A 201 -7.61 6.03 -5.51
CA VAL A 201 -6.24 6.31 -5.03
C VAL A 201 -5.20 6.06 -6.12
N PHE A 202 -5.44 5.08 -7.02
CA PHE A 202 -4.54 4.83 -8.14
C PHE A 202 -4.46 5.97 -9.15
N ILE A 203 -5.47 6.84 -9.22
CA ILE A 203 -5.43 7.99 -10.13
C ILE A 203 -4.35 8.98 -9.66
N ASP A 204 -4.27 9.22 -8.35
CA ASP A 204 -3.24 10.08 -7.77
C ASP A 204 -1.85 9.42 -7.90
N THR A 205 -1.74 8.11 -7.60
CA THR A 205 -0.49 7.36 -7.81
C THR A 205 -0.04 7.38 -9.27
N TYR A 206 -0.97 7.15 -10.21
CA TYR A 206 -0.69 7.18 -11.64
C TYR A 206 -0.23 8.56 -12.07
N THR A 207 -0.89 9.61 -11.59
CA THR A 207 -0.52 11.00 -11.85
C THR A 207 0.91 11.30 -11.40
N VAL A 208 1.27 10.94 -10.17
CA VAL A 208 2.64 11.16 -9.66
C VAL A 208 3.64 10.30 -10.40
N THR A 209 3.30 9.05 -10.74
CA THR A 209 4.17 8.18 -11.54
C THR A 209 4.49 8.81 -12.89
N GLN A 210 3.51 9.41 -13.57
CA GLN A 210 3.76 10.10 -14.83
C GLN A 210 4.62 11.37 -14.64
N MET A 211 4.46 12.11 -13.54
CA MET A 211 5.32 13.26 -13.21
C MET A 211 6.77 12.83 -12.94
N VAL A 212 6.96 11.77 -12.15
CA VAL A 212 8.28 11.16 -11.89
C VAL A 212 8.91 10.69 -13.20
N LYS A 213 8.16 10.00 -14.05
CA LYS A 213 8.61 9.58 -15.38
C LYS A 213 9.04 10.76 -16.26
N TYR A 214 8.29 11.86 -16.23
CA TYR A 214 8.64 13.10 -16.92
C TYR A 214 9.96 13.68 -16.41
N CYS A 215 10.19 13.73 -15.09
CA CYS A 215 11.47 14.12 -14.49
C CYS A 215 12.63 13.28 -15.01
N PHE A 216 12.46 11.95 -15.05
CA PHE A 216 13.48 11.02 -15.54
C PHE A 216 13.82 11.23 -17.02
N ILE A 217 12.81 11.32 -17.89
CA ILE A 217 13.00 11.46 -19.33
C ILE A 217 13.66 12.79 -19.68
N ASN A 218 13.29 13.86 -18.98
CA ASN A 218 13.78 15.21 -19.26
C ASN A 218 14.98 15.62 -18.41
N ASN A 219 15.43 14.77 -17.50
CA ASN A 219 16.49 15.05 -16.53
C ASN A 219 16.23 16.35 -15.73
N ILE A 220 15.02 16.48 -15.19
CA ILE A 220 14.57 17.65 -14.41
C ILE A 220 14.49 17.25 -12.93
N PRO A 221 15.11 18.01 -12.00
CA PRO A 221 14.94 17.79 -10.56
C PRO A 221 13.48 17.87 -10.14
N TRP A 222 13.06 17.02 -9.19
CA TRP A 222 11.67 16.96 -8.71
C TRP A 222 11.11 18.35 -8.36
N LEU A 223 11.86 19.12 -7.55
CA LEU A 223 11.41 20.45 -7.09
C LEU A 223 11.34 21.52 -8.19
N ASP A 224 11.94 21.25 -9.35
CA ASP A 224 11.94 22.16 -10.51
C ASP A 224 10.80 21.84 -11.50
N LEU A 225 9.89 20.92 -11.16
CA LEU A 225 8.71 20.61 -11.98
C LEU A 225 7.79 21.83 -12.11
N GLU A 226 7.73 22.40 -13.32
CA GLU A 226 6.80 23.47 -13.65
C GLU A 226 5.44 22.91 -14.14
N PRO A 227 4.32 23.20 -13.45
CA PRO A 227 3.00 22.64 -13.80
C PRO A 227 2.58 22.88 -15.25
N ILE A 228 2.92 24.04 -15.81
CA ILE A 228 2.50 24.41 -17.17
C ILE A 228 3.25 23.62 -18.26
N LEU A 229 4.50 23.22 -17.99
CA LEU A 229 5.29 22.39 -18.90
C LEU A 229 4.79 20.95 -18.84
N VAL A 230 4.57 20.45 -17.62
CA VAL A 230 4.07 19.09 -17.36
C VAL A 230 2.67 18.88 -17.96
N ALA A 231 1.76 19.86 -17.80
CA ALA A 231 0.39 19.77 -18.33
C ALA A 231 0.30 19.69 -19.86
N ARG A 232 1.35 20.12 -20.56
CA ARG A 232 1.44 20.09 -22.03
C ARG A 232 2.13 18.83 -22.55
N ASP A 233 2.74 18.05 -21.68
CA ASP A 233 3.45 16.83 -22.07
C ASP A 233 2.46 15.70 -22.42
N PRO A 234 2.74 14.91 -23.48
CA PRO A 234 1.91 13.77 -23.86
C PRO A 234 1.69 12.74 -22.73
N LEU A 235 2.64 12.56 -21.80
CA LEU A 235 2.53 11.62 -20.68
C LEU A 235 1.36 11.96 -19.74
N LEU A 236 1.05 13.25 -19.60
CA LEU A 236 0.04 13.76 -18.66
C LEU A 236 -1.25 14.15 -19.40
N HIS A 237 -1.31 13.97 -20.72
CA HIS A 237 -2.45 14.41 -21.53
C HIS A 237 -3.78 13.84 -21.04
N ASP A 238 -3.82 12.54 -20.71
CA ASP A 238 -5.05 11.88 -20.27
C ASP A 238 -5.57 12.49 -18.95
N ILE A 239 -4.68 12.73 -17.99
CA ILE A 239 -5.01 13.35 -16.69
C ILE A 239 -5.43 14.81 -16.89
N HIS A 240 -4.67 15.57 -17.67
CA HIS A 240 -4.97 16.96 -17.98
C HIS A 240 -6.33 17.12 -18.67
N SER A 241 -6.69 16.22 -19.59
CA SER A 241 -7.97 16.28 -20.32
C SER A 241 -9.21 16.12 -19.43
N ILE A 242 -9.03 15.56 -18.22
CA ILE A 242 -10.10 15.25 -17.27
C ILE A 242 -10.17 16.29 -16.18
N PHE A 243 -9.03 16.60 -15.55
CA PHE A 243 -8.99 17.43 -14.35
C PHE A 243 -8.50 18.86 -14.61
N GLY A 244 -7.89 19.11 -15.78
CA GLY A 244 -7.35 20.40 -16.18
C GLY A 244 -6.04 20.78 -15.49
N GLU A 245 -5.46 21.90 -15.94
CA GLU A 245 -4.18 22.42 -15.47
C GLU A 245 -4.16 22.72 -13.97
N LYS A 246 -5.29 23.21 -13.42
CA LYS A 246 -5.39 23.56 -12.00
C LYS A 246 -5.11 22.35 -11.09
N TYR A 247 -5.69 21.19 -11.42
CA TYR A 247 -5.47 19.97 -10.63
C TYR A 247 -3.99 19.57 -10.64
N LEU A 248 -3.36 19.53 -11.82
CA LEU A 248 -1.92 19.19 -11.92
C LEU A 248 -1.04 20.16 -11.12
N ARG A 249 -1.35 21.46 -11.16
CA ARG A 249 -0.65 22.47 -10.36
C ARG A 249 -0.81 22.22 -8.86
N ASP A 250 -2.03 21.98 -8.40
CA ASP A 250 -2.33 21.75 -6.99
C ASP A 250 -1.68 20.45 -6.50
N SER A 251 -1.67 19.39 -7.32
CA SER A 251 -0.97 18.13 -7.05
C SER A 251 0.55 18.34 -6.92
N ILE A 252 1.19 19.04 -7.86
CA ILE A 252 2.64 19.31 -7.78
C ILE A 252 2.98 20.09 -6.51
N ILE A 253 2.21 21.14 -6.18
CA ILE A 253 2.41 21.92 -4.96
C ILE A 253 2.26 21.05 -3.71
N PHE A 254 1.25 20.20 -3.67
CA PHE A 254 1.02 19.27 -2.57
C PHE A 254 2.22 18.32 -2.41
N PHE A 255 2.63 17.60 -3.46
CA PHE A 255 3.71 16.63 -3.35
C PHE A 255 5.09 17.27 -3.14
N HIS A 256 5.35 18.50 -3.59
CA HIS A 256 6.58 19.24 -3.26
C HIS A 256 6.66 19.62 -1.78
N LYS A 257 5.52 19.86 -1.13
CA LYS A 257 5.47 20.19 0.30
C LYS A 257 5.76 18.95 1.16
N GLU A 258 5.21 17.81 0.76
CA GLU A 258 5.29 16.56 1.53
C GLU A 258 6.57 15.77 1.24
N HIS A 259 7.22 15.96 0.08
CA HIS A 259 8.41 15.22 -0.33
C HIS A 259 9.53 16.14 -0.82
N ARG A 260 10.76 15.89 -0.33
CA ARG A 260 11.91 16.77 -0.54
C ARG A 260 12.72 16.46 -1.79
N ASP A 261 12.62 15.24 -2.31
CA ASP A 261 13.37 14.77 -3.47
C ASP A 261 12.64 13.62 -4.20
N LEU A 262 13.14 13.29 -5.39
CA LEU A 262 12.56 12.26 -6.26
C LEU A 262 12.55 10.86 -5.62
N TYR A 263 13.56 10.55 -4.81
CA TYR A 263 13.65 9.27 -4.11
C TYR A 263 12.55 9.15 -3.07
N SER A 264 12.34 10.20 -2.25
CA SER A 264 11.29 10.24 -1.24
C SER A 264 9.89 10.11 -1.85
N VAL A 265 9.63 10.75 -3.00
CA VAL A 265 8.36 10.59 -3.74
C VAL A 265 8.20 9.15 -4.21
N PHE A 266 9.25 8.58 -4.79
CA PHE A 266 9.17 7.24 -5.34
C PHE A 266 9.00 6.19 -4.23
N ASP A 267 9.83 6.20 -3.21
CA ASP A 267 9.76 5.24 -2.09
C ASP A 267 8.45 5.38 -1.31
N GLN A 268 8.07 6.60 -0.90
CA GLN A 268 6.95 6.80 0.01
C GLN A 268 5.59 6.74 -0.67
N LEU A 269 5.50 7.14 -1.94
CA LEU A 269 4.22 7.19 -2.66
C LEU A 269 4.12 6.13 -3.75
N VAL A 270 5.15 5.99 -4.58
CA VAL A 270 5.09 5.14 -5.77
C VAL A 270 5.25 3.66 -5.39
N CYS A 271 6.27 3.29 -4.61
CA CYS A 271 6.49 1.91 -4.14
C CYS A 271 5.36 1.41 -3.23
N HIS A 272 4.93 2.23 -2.25
CA HIS A 272 3.84 1.84 -1.35
C HIS A 272 2.55 1.53 -2.13
N ASN A 273 2.15 2.43 -3.04
CA ASN A 273 0.95 2.21 -3.86
C ASN A 273 1.13 1.14 -4.92
N PHE A 274 2.37 0.73 -5.24
CA PHE A 274 2.60 -0.39 -6.13
C PHE A 274 2.11 -1.71 -5.52
N GLY A 275 2.23 -1.87 -4.20
CA GLY A 275 1.65 -3.01 -3.50
C GLY A 275 0.15 -3.15 -3.75
N LEU A 276 -0.59 -2.03 -3.75
CA LEU A 276 -2.01 -2.02 -4.10
C LEU A 276 -2.26 -2.63 -5.50
N ILE A 277 -1.41 -2.32 -6.50
CA ILE A 277 -1.52 -2.87 -7.85
C ILE A 277 -1.32 -4.38 -7.84
N LEU A 278 -0.25 -4.84 -7.17
CA LEU A 278 0.03 -6.26 -7.05
C LEU A 278 -1.09 -7.01 -6.30
N GLY A 279 -1.69 -6.39 -5.28
CA GLY A 279 -2.86 -6.91 -4.58
C GLY A 279 -4.05 -7.18 -5.49
N LEU A 280 -4.25 -6.37 -6.54
CA LEU A 280 -5.29 -6.58 -7.54
C LEU A 280 -5.02 -7.81 -8.43
N TYR A 281 -3.75 -8.08 -8.73
CA TYR A 281 -3.34 -9.28 -9.48
C TYR A 281 -3.39 -10.54 -8.61
N LEU A 282 -3.10 -10.43 -7.31
CA LEU A 282 -3.22 -11.53 -6.36
C LEU A 282 -4.64 -12.13 -6.28
N LEU A 283 -5.69 -11.34 -6.60
CA LEU A 283 -7.07 -11.84 -6.62
C LEU A 283 -7.31 -12.97 -7.63
N ASP A 284 -6.50 -13.04 -8.68
CA ASP A 284 -6.60 -14.05 -9.74
C ASP A 284 -5.87 -15.35 -9.36
N LEU A 285 -5.16 -15.37 -8.24
CA LEU A 285 -4.33 -16.48 -7.79
C LEU A 285 -4.95 -17.22 -6.60
N ASP A 286 -4.49 -18.45 -6.39
CA ASP A 286 -4.83 -19.22 -5.20
C ASP A 286 -4.24 -18.56 -3.94
N TYR A 287 -4.97 -18.62 -2.84
CA TYR A 287 -4.52 -18.08 -1.55
C TYR A 287 -3.16 -18.64 -1.09
N ASN A 288 -2.81 -19.86 -1.51
CA ASN A 288 -1.49 -20.44 -1.24
C ASN A 288 -0.35 -19.55 -1.75
N VAL A 289 -0.54 -18.81 -2.86
CA VAL A 289 0.47 -17.85 -3.34
C VAL A 289 0.66 -16.73 -2.33
N VAL A 290 -0.42 -16.19 -1.74
CA VAL A 290 -0.34 -15.16 -0.69
C VAL A 290 0.42 -15.68 0.53
N VAL A 291 0.19 -16.92 0.93
CA VAL A 291 0.93 -17.57 2.04
C VAL A 291 2.42 -17.70 1.72
N GLU A 292 2.77 -18.17 0.51
CA GLU A 292 4.16 -18.30 0.09
C GLU A 292 4.86 -16.94 -0.03
N LEU A 293 4.16 -15.89 -0.48
CA LEU A 293 4.68 -14.53 -0.46
C LEU A 293 4.97 -14.07 0.97
N SER A 294 4.04 -14.27 1.91
CA SER A 294 4.26 -13.92 3.33
C SER A 294 5.45 -14.65 3.95
N LYS A 295 5.64 -15.92 3.63
CA LYS A 295 6.79 -16.71 4.09
C LYS A 295 8.10 -16.18 3.52
N ASN A 296 8.12 -15.86 2.23
CA ASN A 296 9.33 -15.46 1.53
C ASN A 296 9.60 -13.96 1.58
N ASN A 297 8.67 -13.14 2.10
CA ASN A 297 8.79 -11.67 2.16
C ASN A 297 9.92 -11.23 3.09
N THR A 298 11.13 -11.18 2.53
CA THR A 298 12.35 -10.67 3.14
C THR A 298 12.97 -9.66 2.19
N ILE A 299 13.70 -8.68 2.71
CA ILE A 299 14.35 -7.66 1.88
C ILE A 299 15.47 -8.23 1.02
N GLN A 300 16.01 -9.40 1.38
CA GLN A 300 17.05 -10.08 0.63
C GLN A 300 16.53 -10.70 -0.68
N GLU A 301 15.23 -10.96 -0.77
CA GLU A 301 14.60 -11.51 -1.97
C GLU A 301 14.41 -10.40 -3.02
N GLU A 302 14.75 -10.72 -4.27
CA GLU A 302 14.67 -9.79 -5.40
C GLU A 302 13.20 -9.44 -5.72
N MET A 303 12.91 -8.14 -5.89
CA MET A 303 11.55 -7.68 -6.16
C MET A 303 10.97 -8.30 -7.45
N ASP A 304 11.80 -8.49 -8.47
CA ASP A 304 11.40 -9.11 -9.73
C ASP A 304 10.83 -10.51 -9.54
N LYS A 305 11.39 -11.30 -8.60
CA LYS A 305 10.87 -12.64 -8.30
C LYS A 305 9.44 -12.56 -7.78
N PHE A 306 9.17 -11.64 -6.84
CA PHE A 306 7.80 -11.42 -6.33
C PHE A 306 6.85 -10.95 -7.43
N ILE A 307 7.26 -9.97 -8.25
CA ILE A 307 6.43 -9.47 -9.36
C ILE A 307 6.07 -10.60 -10.32
N ILE A 308 7.04 -11.45 -10.64
CA ILE A 308 6.88 -12.58 -11.53
C ILE A 308 5.97 -13.66 -10.94
N ASP A 309 6.07 -13.93 -9.64
CA ASP A 309 5.20 -14.91 -8.98
C ASP A 309 3.73 -14.44 -8.95
N ILE A 310 3.52 -13.11 -8.86
CA ILE A 310 2.18 -12.49 -8.88
C ILE A 310 1.65 -12.34 -10.31
N ILE A 311 2.50 -12.03 -11.27
CA ILE A 311 2.12 -11.76 -12.66
C ILE A 311 3.06 -12.51 -13.62
N PRO A 312 2.90 -13.85 -13.75
CA PRO A 312 3.82 -14.67 -14.54
C PRO A 312 3.90 -14.26 -16.02
N GLN A 313 2.85 -13.63 -16.55
CA GLN A 313 2.74 -13.16 -17.93
C GLN A 313 3.80 -12.12 -18.30
N ILE A 314 4.38 -11.44 -17.31
CA ILE A 314 5.46 -10.46 -17.49
C ILE A 314 6.72 -11.10 -18.09
N ARG A 315 6.93 -12.42 -17.88
CA ARG A 315 8.07 -13.15 -18.49
C ARG A 315 8.00 -13.22 -20.01
N THR A 316 6.80 -13.06 -20.60
CA THR A 316 6.56 -13.30 -22.02
C THR A 316 6.25 -12.04 -22.80
N ASP A 317 5.47 -11.10 -22.24
CA ASP A 317 5.19 -9.81 -22.88
C ASP A 317 4.89 -8.75 -21.83
N TYR A 318 5.90 -7.93 -21.51
CA TYR A 318 5.79 -6.79 -20.60
C TYR A 318 4.67 -5.84 -21.09
N SER A 319 4.64 -5.53 -22.39
CA SER A 319 3.79 -4.46 -22.92
C SER A 319 2.30 -4.80 -22.94
N GLU A 320 1.95 -6.06 -23.17
CA GLU A 320 0.56 -6.52 -23.25
C GLU A 320 -0.13 -6.43 -21.88
N VAL A 321 0.54 -6.90 -20.81
CA VAL A 321 0.04 -6.86 -19.42
C VAL A 321 -0.34 -5.44 -19.02
N PHE A 322 0.48 -4.45 -19.36
CA PHE A 322 0.28 -3.07 -18.92
C PHE A 322 -0.68 -2.25 -19.77
N SER A 323 -0.86 -2.62 -21.03
CA SER A 323 -1.89 -2.00 -21.89
C SER A 323 -3.32 -2.31 -21.43
N GLY A 324 -3.50 -3.38 -20.64
CA GLY A 324 -4.78 -3.83 -20.13
C GLY A 324 -5.13 -3.37 -18.70
N PHE A 325 -4.24 -2.65 -18.01
CA PHE A 325 -4.41 -2.36 -16.57
C PHE A 325 -5.71 -1.61 -16.26
N GLY A 326 -6.04 -0.56 -17.01
CA GLY A 326 -7.29 0.18 -16.85
C GLY A 326 -8.54 -0.71 -16.96
N LYS A 327 -8.50 -1.71 -17.86
CA LYS A 327 -9.59 -2.69 -18.00
C LYS A 327 -9.68 -3.62 -16.80
N LYS A 328 -8.55 -4.14 -16.29
CA LYS A 328 -8.52 -5.00 -15.10
C LYS A 328 -9.09 -4.26 -13.88
N LEU A 329 -8.69 -3.01 -13.68
CA LEU A 329 -9.20 -2.17 -12.61
C LEU A 329 -10.72 -1.96 -12.73
N LEU A 330 -11.23 -1.68 -13.93
CA LEU A 330 -12.67 -1.57 -14.16
C LEU A 330 -13.42 -2.89 -13.96
N SER A 331 -12.83 -4.04 -14.36
CA SER A 331 -13.44 -5.36 -14.14
C SER A 331 -13.67 -5.61 -12.65
N TYR A 332 -12.65 -5.34 -11.84
CA TYR A 332 -12.75 -5.42 -10.38
C TYR A 332 -13.82 -4.48 -9.81
N ILE A 333 -13.85 -3.22 -10.25
CA ILE A 333 -14.87 -2.25 -9.78
C ILE A 333 -16.28 -2.75 -10.10
N VAL A 334 -16.52 -3.22 -11.33
CA VAL A 334 -17.84 -3.69 -11.76
C VAL A 334 -18.20 -5.06 -11.16
N GLY A 335 -17.22 -5.87 -10.79
CA GLY A 335 -17.40 -7.22 -10.26
C GLY A 335 -17.64 -8.27 -11.35
N ASN A 336 -17.02 -8.07 -12.53
CA ASN A 336 -17.10 -8.99 -13.68
C ASN A 336 -15.83 -9.81 -13.82
#